data_AF-A0AAW1M080-F1
#
_entry.id   AF-A0AAW1M080-F1
#
_cell.length_a   1.000
_cell.length_b   1.000
_cell.length_c   1.000
_cell.angle_alpha   90.00
_cell.angle_beta   90.00
_cell.angle_gamma   90.00
#
_symmetry.space_group_name_H-M   'P 1'
#
loop_
_entity.id
_entity.type
_entity.pdbx_description
1 polymer ?
#
loop_
_entity_poly.entity_id
_entity_poly.type
_entity_poly.pdbx_seq_one_letter_code
_entity_poly.pdbx_strand_id
1 'polypeptide(L)'
;MTKAPPLNMDGLEGVSVECQKSHQIFMKDLHSFKYWALQMYDATAKLPSGFLNGNIVQFGDFDLCMKSKNVAHNIYGQYCLANIQVEVPSSPYLAALYNLVHSHALLRSKLTDSSHRIPRFSSIQWAICVPHTCSPEDVDIAVKYELKHIFNGTEVQYNTLINSDLCSSAKPEVWPTTTILGW
;
A
#
# COMPACT_ATOMS: atom_id res chain seq x y z
N MET A 1 -17.46 12.33 5.56
CA MET A 1 -16.67 12.35 4.32
C MET A 1 -15.65 11.22 4.44
N THR A 2 -15.79 10.25 3.52
CA THR A 2 -15.05 8.98 3.27
C THR A 2 -14.46 8.18 4.45
N LYS A 3 -15.17 7.09 4.78
CA LYS A 3 -14.85 5.99 5.71
C LYS A 3 -13.79 5.01 5.16
N ALA A 4 -12.68 5.49 4.64
CA ALA A 4 -11.50 4.65 4.48
C ALA A 4 -10.44 5.24 5.42
N PRO A 5 -10.23 4.64 6.61
CA PRO A 5 -9.14 5.10 7.44
C PRO A 5 -7.84 4.96 6.63
N PRO A 6 -6.92 5.93 6.69
CA PRO A 6 -5.54 5.63 6.33
C PRO A 6 -5.11 4.39 7.13
N LEU A 7 -4.30 3.51 6.53
CA LEU A 7 -3.77 2.31 7.19
C LEU A 7 -3.32 2.68 8.60
N ASN A 8 -3.97 2.14 9.63
CA ASN A 8 -3.61 2.50 10.99
C ASN A 8 -2.40 1.68 11.42
N MET A 9 -1.26 2.35 11.59
CA MET A 9 -0.01 1.70 12.01
C MET A 9 0.25 1.85 13.52
N ASP A 10 -0.63 2.55 14.24
CA ASP A 10 -0.40 2.91 15.64
C ASP A 10 -0.59 1.71 16.57
N GLY A 11 0.45 1.37 17.32
CA GLY A 11 0.41 0.32 18.33
C GLY A 11 0.33 -1.11 17.77
N LEU A 12 0.61 -1.29 16.48
CA LEU A 12 0.68 -2.62 15.87
C LEU A 12 1.97 -3.35 16.29
N GLU A 13 1.81 -4.56 16.84
CA GLU A 13 2.93 -5.44 17.16
C GLU A 13 3.71 -5.81 15.90
N GLY A 14 5.05 -5.70 15.95
CA GLY A 14 5.94 -5.98 14.83
C GLY A 14 6.27 -4.78 13.93
N VAL A 15 5.53 -3.67 14.03
CA VAL A 15 5.87 -2.42 13.34
C VAL A 15 6.96 -1.67 14.11
N SER A 16 7.96 -1.15 13.40
CA SER A 16 9.08 -0.39 13.97
C SER A 16 8.61 0.86 14.75
N VAL A 17 9.35 1.18 15.82
CA VAL A 17 9.01 2.32 16.69
C VAL A 17 9.13 3.66 15.93
N GLU A 18 10.08 3.75 15.00
CA GLU A 18 10.31 4.91 14.14
C GLU A 18 9.15 5.11 13.15
N CYS A 19 8.64 4.02 12.55
CA CYS A 19 7.46 4.05 11.71
C CYS A 19 6.23 4.51 12.51
N GLN A 20 5.97 3.90 13.67
CA GLN A 20 4.84 4.27 14.53
C GLN A 20 4.88 5.75 14.91
N LYS A 21 6.03 6.27 15.39
CA LYS A 21 6.16 7.69 15.74
C LYS A 21 5.90 8.63 14.57
N SER A 22 6.45 8.32 13.40
CA SER A 22 6.25 9.15 12.21
C SER A 22 4.82 9.07 11.68
N HIS A 23 4.18 7.90 11.79
CA HIS A 23 2.79 7.69 11.43
C HIS A 23 1.85 8.47 12.37
N GLN A 24 2.10 8.48 13.67
CA GLN A 24 1.34 9.30 14.63
C GLN A 24 1.40 10.79 14.30
N ILE A 25 2.59 11.30 13.92
CA ILE A 25 2.75 12.68 13.48
C ILE A 25 1.98 12.94 12.18
N PHE A 26 2.09 12.02 11.22
CA PHE A 26 1.33 12.07 9.97
C PHE A 26 -0.17 12.13 10.21
N MET A 27 -0.71 11.24 11.04
CA MET A 27 -2.12 11.20 11.39
C MET A 27 -2.56 12.50 12.08
N LYS A 28 -1.83 12.95 13.10
CA LYS A 28 -2.11 14.22 13.79
C LYS A 28 -2.16 15.40 12.82
N ASP A 29 -1.19 15.48 11.91
CA ASP A 29 -1.09 16.56 10.93
C ASP A 29 -2.17 16.44 9.83
N LEU A 30 -2.58 15.21 9.48
CA LEU A 30 -3.71 14.95 8.57
C LEU A 30 -5.03 15.43 9.19
N HIS A 31 -5.28 15.11 10.47
CA HIS A 31 -6.44 15.61 11.21
C HIS A 31 -6.47 17.15 11.32
N SER A 32 -5.28 17.77 11.29
CA SER A 32 -5.12 19.22 11.30
C SER A 32 -5.08 19.83 9.89
N PHE A 33 -5.37 19.05 8.84
CA PHE A 33 -5.37 19.48 7.43
C PHE A 33 -4.04 20.12 6.98
N LYS A 34 -2.91 19.67 7.52
CA LYS A 34 -1.62 20.17 7.04
C LYS A 34 -1.35 19.65 5.63
N TYR A 35 -0.85 20.54 4.77
CA TYR A 35 -0.68 20.28 3.34
C TYR A 35 0.11 18.99 3.04
N TRP A 36 1.28 18.79 3.66
CA TRP A 36 2.11 17.60 3.42
C TRP A 36 1.40 16.27 3.74
N ALA A 37 0.59 16.26 4.81
CA ALA A 37 -0.15 15.08 5.23
C ALA A 37 -1.35 14.85 4.30
N LEU A 38 -2.02 15.91 3.85
CA LEU A 38 -3.03 15.81 2.80
C LEU A 38 -2.43 15.27 1.50
N GLN A 39 -1.22 15.68 1.11
CA GLN A 39 -0.54 15.13 -0.07
C GLN A 39 -0.30 13.61 0.06
N MET A 40 0.20 13.13 1.20
CA MET A 40 0.40 11.68 1.42
C MET A 40 -0.93 10.90 1.39
N TYR A 41 -1.96 11.43 2.05
CA TYR A 41 -3.28 10.80 2.06
C TYR A 41 -3.88 10.78 0.65
N ASP A 42 -3.77 11.88 -0.10
CA ASP A 42 -4.27 12.00 -1.46
C ASP A 42 -3.48 11.14 -2.47
N ALA A 43 -2.19 10.91 -2.21
CA ALA A 43 -1.36 10.02 -3.01
C ALA A 43 -1.68 8.52 -2.85
N THR A 44 -2.21 8.11 -1.71
CA THR A 44 -2.59 6.70 -1.44
C THR A 44 -3.77 6.28 -2.34
N ALA A 45 -3.81 5.04 -2.82
CA ALA A 45 -4.93 4.54 -3.61
C ALA A 45 -6.26 4.54 -2.84
N LYS A 46 -7.37 4.71 -3.56
CA LYS A 46 -8.74 4.66 -3.03
C LYS A 46 -9.56 3.63 -3.80
N LEU A 47 -10.71 3.25 -3.21
CA LEU A 47 -11.64 2.31 -3.83
C LEU A 47 -12.13 2.90 -5.16
N PRO A 48 -11.80 2.27 -6.29
CA PRO A 48 -12.15 2.79 -7.60
C PRO A 48 -13.58 2.42 -7.98
N SER A 49 -14.13 3.16 -8.93
CA SER A 49 -15.28 2.66 -9.68
C SER A 49 -14.87 1.45 -10.54
N GLY A 50 -15.77 0.49 -10.70
CA GLY A 50 -15.50 -0.71 -11.50
C GLY A 50 -14.64 -1.77 -10.79
N PHE A 51 -14.46 -1.69 -9.47
CA PHE A 51 -13.73 -2.70 -8.70
C PHE A 51 -14.31 -4.11 -8.89
N LEU A 52 -15.64 -4.26 -8.87
CA LEU A 52 -16.35 -5.51 -9.19
C LEU A 52 -16.42 -5.83 -10.70
N ASN A 53 -15.57 -5.22 -11.50
CA ASN A 53 -15.49 -5.45 -12.94
C ASN A 53 -14.03 -5.53 -13.41
N GLY A 54 -13.10 -5.92 -12.53
CA GLY A 54 -11.68 -6.08 -12.85
C GLY A 54 -10.80 -4.85 -12.63
N ASN A 55 -11.32 -3.71 -12.13
CA ASN A 55 -10.49 -2.54 -11.86
C ASN A 55 -9.71 -2.67 -10.53
N ILE A 56 -8.81 -3.65 -10.47
CA ILE A 56 -8.10 -4.08 -9.26
C ILE A 56 -6.68 -3.52 -9.14
N VAL A 57 -6.24 -2.70 -10.10
CA VAL A 57 -4.91 -2.09 -10.11
C VAL A 57 -5.05 -0.60 -9.84
N GLN A 58 -4.65 -0.17 -8.64
CA GLN A 58 -4.77 1.20 -8.17
C GLN A 58 -3.39 1.75 -7.79
N PHE A 59 -2.84 2.59 -8.67
CA PHE A 59 -1.50 3.17 -8.51
C PHE A 59 -1.46 4.44 -7.65
N GLY A 60 -2.60 5.00 -7.26
CA GLY A 60 -2.61 6.28 -6.53
C GLY A 60 -1.88 7.38 -7.31
N ASP A 61 -1.24 8.31 -6.60
CA ASP A 61 -0.39 9.36 -7.19
C ASP A 61 1.05 9.24 -6.66
N PHE A 62 1.90 8.59 -7.46
CA PHE A 62 3.31 8.39 -7.15
C PHE A 62 4.04 9.72 -6.91
N ASP A 63 3.94 10.66 -7.86
CA ASP A 63 4.68 11.92 -7.81
C ASP A 63 4.27 12.78 -6.63
N LEU A 64 2.99 12.76 -6.26
CA LEU A 64 2.49 13.47 -5.09
C LEU A 64 3.04 12.88 -3.79
N CYS A 65 3.10 11.54 -3.68
CA CYS A 65 3.74 10.89 -2.54
C CYS A 65 5.21 11.32 -2.45
N MET A 66 5.92 11.30 -3.57
CA MET A 66 7.36 11.59 -3.60
C MET A 66 7.70 13.07 -3.33
N LYS A 67 6.74 13.99 -3.46
CA LYS A 67 6.92 15.41 -3.11
C LYS A 67 6.54 15.74 -1.68
N SER A 68 5.80 14.85 -1.00
CA SER A 68 5.29 15.08 0.35
C SER A 68 6.40 15.00 1.40
N LYS A 69 6.50 16.02 2.26
CA LYS A 69 7.49 16.08 3.33
C LYS A 69 7.12 17.01 4.47
N ASN A 70 7.51 16.62 5.68
CA ASN A 70 7.55 17.44 6.88
C ASN A 70 9.01 17.63 7.31
N VAL A 71 9.59 18.77 6.93
CA VAL A 71 11.00 19.09 7.21
C VAL A 71 11.28 19.19 8.71
N ALA A 72 10.32 19.71 9.49
CA ALA A 72 10.50 19.91 10.93
C ALA A 72 10.67 18.60 11.71
N HIS A 73 10.00 17.54 11.26
CA HIS A 73 10.10 16.20 11.83
C HIS A 73 10.97 15.25 11.00
N ASN A 74 11.62 15.74 9.95
CA ASN A 74 12.42 14.96 9.01
C ASN A 74 11.64 13.76 8.42
N ILE A 75 10.36 13.96 8.07
CA ILE A 75 9.49 12.94 7.48
C ILE A 75 9.37 13.21 5.98
N TYR A 76 9.59 12.19 5.16
CA TYR A 76 9.36 12.18 3.71
C TYR A 76 8.33 11.11 3.37
N GLY A 77 7.61 11.28 2.27
CA GLY A 77 6.76 10.23 1.72
C GLY A 77 7.59 9.05 1.18
N GLN A 78 7.04 7.86 1.31
CA GLN A 78 7.50 6.64 0.67
C GLN A 78 6.30 5.98 0.02
N TYR A 79 6.39 5.81 -1.29
CA TYR A 79 5.39 5.12 -2.08
C TYR A 79 5.66 3.63 -2.01
N CYS A 80 4.67 2.81 -1.68
CA CYS A 80 4.74 1.36 -1.71
C CYS A 80 3.56 0.79 -2.50
N LEU A 81 3.82 -0.22 -3.33
CA LEU A 81 2.77 -0.93 -4.07
C LEU A 81 2.51 -2.30 -3.45
N ALA A 82 1.38 -2.45 -2.76
CA ALA A 82 0.98 -3.71 -2.17
C ALA A 82 0.34 -4.61 -3.23
N ASN A 83 0.87 -5.83 -3.39
CA ASN A 83 0.18 -6.88 -4.14
C ASN A 83 -0.59 -7.75 -3.17
N ILE A 84 -1.91 -7.82 -3.32
CA ILE A 84 -2.82 -8.55 -2.45
C ILE A 84 -3.49 -9.64 -3.28
N GLN A 85 -3.23 -10.89 -2.93
CA GLN A 85 -3.86 -12.05 -3.53
C GLN A 85 -4.92 -12.58 -2.59
N VAL A 86 -6.16 -12.64 -3.07
CA VAL A 86 -7.27 -13.27 -2.35
C VAL A 86 -7.44 -14.69 -2.87
N GLU A 87 -7.57 -15.65 -1.96
CA GLU A 87 -7.90 -17.03 -2.33
C GLU A 87 -9.40 -17.17 -2.62
N VAL A 88 -9.77 -18.11 -3.49
CA VAL A 88 -11.17 -18.32 -3.86
C VAL A 88 -11.95 -18.81 -2.62
N PRO A 89 -12.96 -18.06 -2.14
CA PRO A 89 -13.75 -18.47 -0.98
C PRO A 89 -14.65 -19.68 -1.27
N SER A 90 -15.02 -20.45 -0.26
CA SER A 90 -15.87 -21.64 -0.40
C SER A 90 -17.36 -21.30 -0.61
N SER A 91 -17.80 -20.17 -0.04
CA SER A 91 -19.15 -19.65 -0.07
C SER A 91 -19.51 -19.24 -1.49
N PRO A 92 -20.65 -19.72 -2.03
CA PRO A 92 -21.07 -19.40 -3.40
C PRO A 92 -21.20 -17.89 -3.65
N TYR A 93 -21.66 -17.14 -2.63
CA TYR A 93 -21.81 -15.69 -2.72
C TYR A 93 -20.45 -14.99 -2.81
N LEU A 94 -19.50 -15.35 -1.93
CA LEU A 94 -18.17 -14.76 -1.93
C LEU A 94 -17.36 -15.18 -3.16
N ALA A 95 -17.55 -16.41 -3.66
CA ALA A 95 -16.98 -16.87 -4.91
C ALA A 95 -17.50 -16.07 -6.13
N ALA A 96 -18.79 -15.74 -6.15
CA ALA A 96 -19.36 -14.88 -7.18
C ALA A 96 -18.75 -13.46 -7.15
N LEU A 97 -18.62 -12.87 -5.95
CA LEU A 97 -17.93 -11.58 -5.78
C LEU A 97 -16.47 -11.65 -6.19
N TYR A 98 -15.75 -12.70 -5.79
CA TYR A 98 -14.38 -12.95 -6.21
C TYR A 98 -14.25 -12.93 -7.74
N ASN A 99 -15.15 -13.62 -8.44
CA ASN A 99 -15.13 -13.64 -9.91
C ASN A 99 -15.39 -12.25 -10.49
N LEU A 100 -16.33 -11.48 -9.95
CA LEU A 100 -16.60 -10.11 -10.40
C LEU A 100 -15.38 -9.18 -10.19
N VAL A 101 -14.77 -9.23 -9.01
CA VAL A 101 -13.52 -8.49 -8.71
C VAL A 101 -12.44 -8.79 -9.74
N HIS A 102 -12.35 -10.04 -10.19
CA HIS A 102 -11.35 -10.48 -11.17
C HIS A 102 -11.83 -10.48 -12.62
N SER A 103 -12.93 -9.79 -12.95
CA SER A 103 -13.52 -9.77 -14.31
C SER A 103 -13.71 -11.19 -14.90
N HIS A 104 -14.39 -12.03 -14.11
CA HIS A 104 -14.62 -13.46 -14.35
C HIS A 104 -13.35 -14.32 -14.46
N ALA A 105 -12.20 -13.83 -14.02
CA ALA A 105 -10.94 -14.56 -13.89
C ALA A 105 -10.54 -15.32 -15.17
N LEU A 106 -10.67 -14.65 -16.34
CA LEU A 106 -10.31 -15.21 -17.65
C LEU A 106 -8.88 -15.77 -17.70
N LEU A 107 -7.98 -15.25 -16.86
CA LEU A 107 -6.63 -15.76 -16.62
C LEU A 107 -6.33 -15.75 -15.12
N ARG A 108 -5.92 -16.90 -14.57
CA ARG A 108 -5.55 -17.05 -13.15
C ARG A 108 -4.03 -17.08 -12.99
N SER A 109 -3.54 -16.42 -11.93
CA SER A 109 -2.12 -16.32 -11.57
C SER A 109 -1.92 -16.37 -10.05
N LYS A 110 -0.77 -16.83 -9.58
CA LYS A 110 -0.37 -16.74 -8.17
C LYS A 110 0.75 -15.73 -7.99
N LEU A 111 0.85 -15.14 -6.78
CA LEU A 111 1.99 -14.25 -6.45
C LEU A 111 3.34 -14.96 -6.58
N THR A 112 3.34 -16.28 -6.41
CA THR A 112 4.51 -17.16 -6.57
C THR A 112 4.87 -17.46 -8.02
N ASP A 113 4.00 -17.13 -8.98
CA ASP A 113 4.25 -17.41 -10.40
C ASP A 113 5.25 -16.39 -10.97
N SER A 114 6.14 -16.88 -11.85
CA SER A 114 7.16 -16.04 -12.50
C SER A 114 6.52 -14.96 -13.38
N SER A 115 6.80 -13.70 -13.09
CA SER A 115 6.23 -12.53 -13.79
C SER A 115 6.48 -12.50 -15.30
N HIS A 116 7.45 -13.26 -15.82
CA HIS A 116 7.80 -13.27 -17.25
C HIS A 116 6.82 -14.08 -18.13
N ARG A 117 6.01 -14.99 -17.58
CA ARG A 117 5.16 -15.89 -18.39
C ARG A 117 3.67 -15.78 -18.13
N ILE A 118 3.25 -15.34 -16.95
CA ILE A 118 1.84 -15.25 -16.58
C ILE A 118 1.63 -13.87 -15.97
N PRO A 119 0.86 -12.99 -16.64
CA PRO A 119 0.58 -11.69 -16.04
C PRO A 119 -0.25 -11.88 -14.78
N ARG A 120 0.03 -11.09 -13.75
CA ARG A 120 -0.57 -11.20 -12.42
C ARG A 120 -2.00 -10.63 -12.39
N PHE A 121 -2.90 -11.19 -13.18
CA PHE A 121 -4.28 -10.73 -13.34
C PHE A 121 -5.20 -11.03 -12.15
N SER A 122 -4.72 -11.77 -11.15
CA SER A 122 -5.51 -12.16 -9.97
C SER A 122 -4.95 -11.66 -8.64
N SER A 123 -4.05 -10.68 -8.67
CA SER A 123 -3.66 -9.91 -7.49
C SER A 123 -4.16 -8.48 -7.61
N ILE A 124 -4.82 -8.00 -6.56
CA ILE A 124 -5.13 -6.58 -6.39
C ILE A 124 -3.82 -5.84 -6.16
N GLN A 125 -3.58 -4.77 -6.91
CA GLN A 125 -2.43 -3.88 -6.69
C GLN A 125 -2.93 -2.59 -6.06
N TRP A 126 -2.38 -2.23 -4.91
CA TRP A 126 -2.84 -1.07 -4.15
C TRP A 126 -1.66 -0.21 -3.70
N ALA A 127 -1.60 1.01 -4.22
CA ALA A 127 -0.59 1.98 -3.83
C ALA A 127 -0.88 2.60 -2.47
N ILE A 128 0.17 2.77 -1.68
CA ILE A 128 0.12 3.30 -0.32
C ILE A 128 1.25 4.31 -0.18
N CYS A 129 0.94 5.51 0.29
CA CYS A 129 1.96 6.48 0.68
C CYS A 129 2.11 6.48 2.21
N VAL A 130 3.30 6.12 2.68
CA VAL A 130 3.64 6.00 4.11
C VAL A 130 4.83 6.89 4.45
N PRO A 131 5.11 7.17 5.74
CA PRO A 131 6.37 7.82 6.11
C PRO A 131 7.57 6.96 5.68
N HIS A 132 8.63 7.59 5.18
CA HIS A 132 9.86 6.92 4.77
C HIS A 132 10.61 6.17 5.88
N THR A 133 10.19 6.35 7.13
CA THR A 133 10.70 5.61 8.28
C THR A 133 10.10 4.21 8.38
N CYS A 134 9.06 3.90 7.60
CA CYS A 134 8.41 2.60 7.57
C CYS A 134 9.10 1.69 6.56
N SER A 135 9.57 0.53 7.01
CA SER A 135 10.14 -0.48 6.11
C SER A 135 9.05 -1.16 5.29
N PRO A 136 9.38 -1.86 4.19
CA PRO A 136 8.42 -2.67 3.45
C PRO A 136 7.70 -3.69 4.35
N GLU A 137 8.38 -4.25 5.35
CA GLU A 137 7.82 -5.18 6.33
C GLU A 137 6.80 -4.50 7.26
N ASP A 138 7.09 -3.27 7.72
CA ASP A 138 6.14 -2.47 8.51
C ASP A 138 4.83 -2.25 7.73
N VAL A 139 4.95 -1.92 6.44
CA VAL A 139 3.80 -1.72 5.56
C VAL A 139 3.03 -3.02 5.34
N ASP A 140 3.72 -4.14 5.17
CA ASP A 140 3.09 -5.46 4.99
C ASP A 140 2.28 -5.87 6.23
N ILE A 141 2.83 -5.65 7.44
CA ILE A 141 2.13 -5.88 8.70
C ILE A 141 0.86 -5.03 8.79
N ALA A 142 0.96 -3.74 8.48
CA ALA A 142 -0.18 -2.83 8.51
C ALA A 142 -1.28 -3.21 7.50
N VAL A 143 -0.90 -3.56 6.27
CA VAL A 143 -1.85 -4.02 5.25
C VAL A 143 -2.54 -5.32 5.69
N LYS A 144 -1.78 -6.29 6.22
CA LYS A 144 -2.35 -7.53 6.75
C LYS A 144 -3.34 -7.28 7.89
N TYR A 145 -3.03 -6.33 8.77
CA TYR A 145 -3.91 -5.93 9.87
C TYR A 145 -5.23 -5.33 9.36
N GLU A 146 -5.17 -4.43 8.38
CA GLU A 146 -6.36 -3.81 7.80
C GLU A 146 -7.22 -4.81 7.01
N LEU A 147 -6.58 -5.71 6.24
CA LEU A 147 -7.29 -6.81 5.56
C LEU A 147 -7.99 -7.74 6.55
N LYS A 148 -7.38 -8.00 7.72
CA LYS A 148 -7.99 -8.80 8.79
C LYS A 148 -9.27 -8.13 9.30
N HIS A 149 -9.27 -6.80 9.42
CA HIS A 149 -10.45 -6.05 9.84
C HIS A 149 -11.53 -6.05 8.76
N ILE A 150 -11.16 -5.83 7.50
CA ILE A 150 -12.08 -5.83 6.34
C ILE A 150 -12.77 -7.18 6.17
N PHE A 151 -12.01 -8.27 6.28
CA PHE A 151 -12.52 -9.63 6.12
C PHE A 151 -12.96 -10.30 7.43
N ASN A 152 -13.07 -9.52 8.51
CA ASN A 152 -13.47 -10.04 9.81
C ASN A 152 -14.86 -10.69 9.72
N GLY A 153 -14.99 -11.91 10.25
CA GLY A 153 -16.23 -12.69 10.18
C GLY A 153 -16.50 -13.35 8.83
N THR A 154 -15.54 -13.30 7.90
CA THR A 154 -15.60 -14.04 6.62
C THR A 154 -14.54 -15.12 6.57
N GLU A 155 -14.69 -16.09 5.65
CA GLU A 155 -13.69 -17.15 5.40
C GLU A 155 -12.61 -16.75 4.38
N VAL A 156 -12.55 -15.47 3.99
CA VAL A 156 -11.66 -15.00 2.94
C VAL A 156 -10.21 -15.10 3.41
N GLN A 157 -9.42 -15.91 2.72
CA GLN A 157 -7.98 -15.99 2.92
C GLN A 157 -7.26 -15.07 1.94
N TYR A 158 -6.16 -14.49 2.39
CA TYR A 158 -5.39 -13.54 1.59
C TYR A 158 -3.89 -13.65 1.90
N ASN A 159 -3.09 -13.38 0.86
CA ASN A 159 -1.64 -13.25 0.93
C ASN A 159 -1.24 -11.88 0.40
N THR A 160 -0.22 -11.29 0.99
CA THR A 160 0.32 -9.99 0.57
C THR A 160 1.78 -10.13 0.17
N LEU A 161 2.22 -9.30 -0.77
CA LEU A 161 3.61 -9.18 -1.18
C LEU A 161 3.97 -7.70 -1.31
N ILE A 162 4.83 -7.24 -0.40
CA ILE A 162 5.44 -5.92 -0.38
C ILE A 162 6.93 -6.14 -0.10
N ASN A 163 7.80 -5.68 -1.00
CA ASN A 163 9.25 -5.80 -0.86
C ASN A 163 9.92 -4.46 -1.17
N SER A 164 11.24 -4.40 -1.04
CA SER A 164 12.03 -3.19 -1.30
C SER A 164 11.81 -2.63 -2.70
N ASP A 165 11.71 -3.49 -3.72
CA ASP A 165 11.58 -3.07 -5.12
C ASP A 165 10.20 -2.45 -5.42
N LEU A 166 9.21 -2.75 -4.58
CA LEU A 166 7.86 -2.19 -4.65
C LEU A 166 7.71 -0.91 -3.83
N CYS A 167 8.78 -0.46 -3.15
CA CYS A 167 8.78 0.75 -2.34
C CYS A 167 9.83 1.76 -2.84
N SER A 168 9.48 3.04 -2.88
CA SER A 168 10.36 4.13 -3.30
C SER A 168 10.23 5.31 -2.33
N SER A 169 11.36 5.78 -1.82
CA SER A 169 11.41 6.82 -0.79
C SER A 169 11.81 8.17 -1.36
N ALA A 170 11.12 9.24 -0.95
CA ALA A 170 11.48 10.61 -1.29
C ALA A 170 12.65 11.18 -0.48
N LYS A 171 13.14 10.42 0.51
CA LYS A 171 14.33 10.84 1.26
C LYS A 171 15.51 10.93 0.27
N PRO A 172 16.22 12.07 0.21
CA PRO A 172 17.39 12.20 -0.65
C PRO A 172 18.41 11.09 -0.34
N GLU A 173 18.78 10.32 -1.36
CA GLU A 173 19.86 9.36 -1.26
C GLU A 173 21.19 10.11 -1.08
N VAL A 174 21.91 9.82 0.00
CA VAL A 174 23.24 10.37 0.22
C VAL A 174 24.20 9.52 -0.60
N TRP A 175 24.52 9.98 -1.80
CA TRP A 175 25.52 9.33 -2.65
C TRP A 175 26.89 9.39 -1.97
N PRO A 176 27.64 8.28 -1.87
CA PRO A 176 29.03 8.34 -1.46
C PRO A 176 29.79 9.27 -2.42
N THR A 177 30.58 10.18 -1.87
CA THR A 177 31.32 11.21 -2.64
C THR A 177 32.31 10.62 -3.64
N THR A 178 32.60 9.33 -3.57
CA THR A 178 33.39 8.57 -4.55
C THR A 178 32.70 8.40 -5.91
N THR A 179 31.39 8.64 -6.01
CA THR A 179 30.62 8.58 -7.27
C THR A 179 30.43 9.95 -7.93
N ILE A 180 30.97 11.02 -7.33
CA ILE A 180 30.99 12.35 -7.96
C ILE A 180 32.06 12.32 -9.06
N LEU A 181 31.64 12.13 -10.32
CA LEU A 181 32.47 12.42 -11.47
C LEU A 181 32.67 13.93 -11.51
N GLY A 182 33.82 14.38 -11.02
CA GLY A 182 34.25 15.78 -11.10
C GLY A 182 34.28 16.20 -12.56
N TRP A 183 33.56 17.29 -12.87
CA TRP A 183 33.72 18.06 -14.09
C TRP A 183 34.60 19.27 -13.79
#